data_AF-A0A1E5H9N4-F1
#
_entry.id   AF-A0A1E5H9N4-F1
#
_cell.length_a   1.000
_cell.length_b   1.000
_cell.length_c   1.000
_cell.angle_alpha   90.00
_cell.angle_beta   90.00
_cell.angle_gamma   90.00
#
_symmetry.space_group_name_H-M   'P 1'
#
loop_
_entity.id
_entity.type
_entity.pdbx_description
1 polymer ?
#
loop_
_entity_poly.entity_id
_entity_poly.type
_entity_poly.pdbx_seq_one_letter_code
_entity_poly.pdbx_strand_id
1 'polypeptide(L)'
;MSQELATKFTREVRQKVELVKMTNSLLERTMEDIKTLDDGDDLTIPFLKKTFENCFFEIEEREKESKRFRHLFSVYEKDIQNVDKGVWEEYFNTLKYYSFRVANFCDIRKKYKHYQPKNKGELEAKVRKLLLAKNFVPDSYFEGDYATWIGVYARPKDKPTYLDANNHEEYLLQGKYSQNGFKQDFSEWFEWEIANNELLETKD
;
A
#
# COMPACT_ATOMS: atom_id res chain seq x y z
N MET A 1 46.57 -12.41 0.93
CA MET A 1 45.56 -11.33 0.87
C MET A 1 44.25 -11.80 0.22
N SER A 2 44.26 -12.36 -1.01
CA SER A 2 43.01 -12.76 -1.70
C SER A 2 42.22 -13.87 -0.97
N GLN A 3 42.89 -14.95 -0.53
CA GLN A 3 42.25 -16.03 0.24
C GLN A 3 41.71 -15.59 1.60
N GLU A 4 42.38 -14.66 2.28
CA GLU A 4 41.94 -14.11 3.56
C GLU A 4 40.65 -13.29 3.40
N LEU A 5 40.59 -12.49 2.34
CA LEU A 5 39.37 -11.76 1.95
C LEU A 5 38.25 -12.73 1.55
N ALA A 6 38.54 -13.77 0.76
CA ALA A 6 37.56 -14.80 0.39
C ALA A 6 36.97 -15.50 1.62
N THR A 7 37.81 -15.83 2.61
CA THR A 7 37.38 -16.43 3.88
C THR A 7 36.51 -15.46 4.68
N LYS A 8 36.92 -14.19 4.79
CA LYS A 8 36.15 -13.14 5.47
C LYS A 8 34.76 -12.98 4.85
N PHE A 9 34.67 -12.88 3.52
CA PHE A 9 33.39 -12.71 2.84
C PHE A 9 32.53 -13.96 2.92
N THR A 10 33.12 -15.16 2.90
CA THR A 10 32.35 -16.40 3.13
C THR A 10 31.69 -16.40 4.50
N ARG A 11 32.39 -15.92 5.54
CA ARG A 11 31.81 -15.77 6.88
C ARG A 11 30.65 -14.76 6.89
N GLU A 12 30.78 -13.65 6.17
CA GLU A 12 29.68 -12.68 6.00
C GLU A 12 28.48 -13.33 5.29
N VAL A 13 28.71 -14.09 4.21
CA VAL A 13 27.65 -14.79 3.46
C VAL A 13 26.87 -15.74 4.35
N ARG A 14 27.52 -16.49 5.24
CA ARG A 14 26.83 -17.39 6.17
C ARG A 14 25.78 -16.65 7.02
N GLN A 15 26.08 -15.44 7.47
CA GLN A 15 25.11 -14.61 8.19
C GLN A 15 23.99 -14.12 7.27
N LYS A 16 24.32 -13.82 5.99
CA LYS A 16 23.34 -13.36 5.01
C LYS A 16 22.38 -14.46 4.56
N VAL A 17 22.79 -15.73 4.53
CA VAL A 17 21.89 -16.87 4.32
C VAL A 17 20.71 -16.79 5.29
N GLU A 18 20.99 -16.62 6.58
CA GLU A 18 19.94 -16.55 7.61
C GLU A 18 19.04 -15.33 7.43
N LEU A 19 19.58 -14.17 7.08
CA LEU A 19 18.75 -12.99 6.80
C LEU A 19 17.84 -13.19 5.58
N VAL A 20 18.30 -13.86 4.52
CA VAL A 20 17.45 -14.19 3.37
C VAL A 20 16.35 -15.18 3.77
N LYS A 21 16.65 -16.20 4.59
CA LYS A 21 15.64 -17.13 5.13
C LYS A 21 14.61 -16.42 6.01
N MET A 22 15.05 -15.48 6.86
CA MET A 22 14.16 -14.64 7.67
C MET A 22 13.25 -13.80 6.79
N THR A 23 13.79 -13.17 5.74
CA THR A 23 13.00 -12.38 4.79
C THR A 23 11.98 -13.26 4.05
N ASN A 24 12.36 -14.46 3.61
CA ASN A 24 11.42 -15.43 3.02
C ASN A 24 10.24 -15.73 3.96
N SER A 25 10.56 -16.00 5.23
CA SER A 25 9.56 -16.31 6.24
C SER A 25 8.67 -15.11 6.57
N LEU A 26 9.20 -13.89 6.50
CA LEU A 26 8.42 -12.66 6.63
C LEU A 26 7.44 -12.52 5.47
N LEU A 27 7.90 -12.64 4.23
CA LEU A 27 7.04 -12.52 3.05
C LEU A 27 5.93 -13.57 3.06
N GLU A 28 6.25 -14.82 3.41
CA GLU A 28 5.27 -15.91 3.49
C GLU A 28 4.19 -15.63 4.55
N ARG A 29 4.60 -15.30 5.78
CA ARG A 29 3.66 -14.96 6.87
C ARG A 29 2.78 -13.77 6.51
N THR A 30 3.38 -12.72 5.97
CA THR A 30 2.64 -11.54 5.53
C THR A 30 1.56 -11.88 4.50
N MET A 31 1.87 -12.72 3.50
CA MET A 31 0.88 -13.12 2.50
C MET A 31 -0.27 -13.93 3.12
N GLU A 32 0.03 -14.78 4.10
CA GLU A 32 -0.96 -15.54 4.85
C GLU A 32 -1.82 -14.64 5.75
N ASP A 33 -1.22 -13.66 6.43
CA ASP A 33 -1.93 -12.68 7.26
C ASP A 33 -2.89 -11.83 6.42
N ILE A 34 -2.43 -11.32 5.26
CA ILE A 34 -3.28 -10.57 4.33
C ILE A 34 -4.49 -11.42 3.92
N LYS A 35 -4.26 -12.69 3.55
CA LYS A 35 -5.34 -13.58 3.14
C LYS A 35 -6.31 -13.86 4.30
N THR A 36 -5.79 -14.14 5.49
CA THR A 36 -6.60 -14.46 6.67
C THR A 36 -7.48 -13.27 7.06
N LEU A 37 -6.92 -12.06 7.03
CA LEU A 37 -7.68 -10.84 7.30
C LEU A 37 -8.70 -10.53 6.20
N ASP A 38 -8.40 -10.83 4.94
CA ASP A 38 -9.33 -10.66 3.81
C ASP A 38 -10.51 -11.65 3.94
N ASP A 39 -10.23 -12.91 4.25
CA ASP A 39 -11.22 -13.96 4.46
C ASP A 39 -12.07 -13.70 5.72
N GLY A 40 -11.51 -13.01 6.72
CA GLY A 40 -12.14 -12.64 8.00
C GLY A 40 -12.82 -11.27 8.03
N ASP A 41 -12.79 -10.50 6.95
CA ASP A 41 -13.37 -9.15 6.83
C ASP A 41 -12.72 -8.07 7.72
N ASP A 42 -11.52 -8.36 8.23
CA ASP A 42 -10.74 -7.49 9.11
C ASP A 42 -9.60 -6.77 8.36
N LEU A 43 -9.44 -7.01 7.05
CA LEU A 43 -8.39 -6.40 6.25
C LEU A 43 -8.63 -4.90 6.01
N THR A 44 -7.69 -4.08 6.43
CA THR A 44 -7.76 -2.62 6.29
C THR A 44 -6.72 -2.06 5.30
N ILE A 45 -7.02 -0.92 4.67
CA ILE A 45 -6.08 -0.21 3.79
C ILE A 45 -4.79 0.18 4.53
N PRO A 46 -4.81 0.71 5.78
CA PRO A 46 -3.60 1.06 6.50
C PRO A 46 -2.71 -0.15 6.79
N PHE A 47 -3.32 -1.29 7.15
CA PHE A 47 -2.58 -2.54 7.32
C PHE A 47 -1.86 -2.94 6.03
N LEU A 48 -2.57 -2.95 4.89
CA LEU A 48 -1.96 -3.27 3.58
C LEU A 48 -0.79 -2.33 3.25
N LYS A 49 -0.99 -1.01 3.37
CA LYS A 49 0.05 -0.01 3.07
C LYS A 49 1.31 -0.27 3.90
N LYS A 50 1.18 -0.30 5.22
CA LYS A 50 2.30 -0.50 6.15
C LYS A 50 3.03 -1.82 5.90
N THR A 51 2.26 -2.88 5.66
CA THR A 51 2.79 -4.22 5.45
C THR A 51 3.54 -4.32 4.12
N PHE A 52 3.01 -3.75 3.04
CA PHE A 52 3.72 -3.67 1.76
C PHE A 52 4.99 -2.83 1.87
N GLU A 53 4.93 -1.65 2.50
CA GLU A 53 6.09 -0.79 2.72
C GLU A 53 7.22 -1.51 3.44
N ASN A 54 6.92 -2.15 4.58
CA ASN A 54 7.90 -2.91 5.36
C ASN A 54 8.54 -4.05 4.56
N CYS A 55 7.73 -4.82 3.82
CA CYS A 55 8.24 -5.92 3.02
C CYS A 55 9.09 -5.43 1.84
N PHE A 56 8.70 -4.33 1.17
CA PHE A 56 9.49 -3.77 0.08
C PHE A 56 10.81 -3.18 0.55
N PHE A 57 10.85 -2.59 1.74
CA PHE A 57 12.10 -2.17 2.38
C PHE A 57 13.06 -3.35 2.55
N GLU A 58 12.60 -4.45 3.15
CA GLU A 58 13.42 -5.65 3.32
C GLU A 58 13.87 -6.24 1.97
N ILE A 59 12.97 -6.28 0.97
CA ILE A 59 13.28 -6.76 -0.37
C ILE A 59 14.41 -5.94 -1.00
N GLU A 60 14.33 -4.62 -0.94
CA GLU A 60 15.34 -3.72 -1.50
C GLU A 60 16.71 -3.93 -0.84
N GLU A 61 16.73 -4.08 0.48
CA GLU A 61 17.96 -4.36 1.22
C GLU A 61 18.57 -5.72 0.84
N ARG A 62 17.75 -6.77 0.72
CA ARG A 62 18.24 -8.09 0.26
C ARG A 62 18.74 -8.05 -1.19
N GLU A 63 18.12 -7.26 -2.07
CA GLU A 63 18.56 -7.09 -3.45
C GLU A 63 19.93 -6.40 -3.55
N LYS A 64 20.14 -5.31 -2.79
CA LYS A 64 21.44 -4.62 -2.71
C LYS A 64 22.53 -5.57 -2.25
N GLU A 65 22.27 -6.32 -1.19
CA GLU A 65 23.22 -7.31 -0.67
C GLU A 65 23.50 -8.43 -1.67
N SER A 66 22.47 -9.00 -2.30
CA SER A 66 22.63 -10.04 -3.32
C SER A 66 23.50 -9.56 -4.49
N LYS A 67 23.32 -8.33 -4.97
CA LYS A 67 24.18 -7.75 -6.02
C LYS A 67 25.64 -7.67 -5.56
N ARG A 68 25.88 -7.17 -4.34
CA ARG A 68 27.23 -7.10 -3.74
C ARG A 68 27.87 -8.49 -3.65
N PHE A 69 27.18 -9.48 -3.10
CA PHE A 69 27.76 -10.81 -2.88
C PHE A 69 27.95 -11.59 -4.18
N ARG A 70 27.09 -11.42 -5.19
CA ARG A 70 27.34 -11.97 -6.54
C ARG A 70 28.62 -11.41 -7.15
N HIS A 71 28.84 -10.10 -7.02
CA HIS A 71 30.07 -9.48 -7.49
C HIS A 71 31.28 -10.01 -6.72
N LEU A 72 31.24 -10.02 -5.39
CA LEU A 72 32.33 -10.56 -4.56
C LEU A 72 32.65 -12.01 -4.89
N PHE A 73 31.61 -12.85 -5.09
CA PHE A 73 31.80 -14.23 -5.53
C PHE A 73 32.58 -14.27 -6.85
N SER A 74 32.15 -13.52 -7.88
CA SER A 74 32.84 -13.51 -9.18
C SER A 74 34.31 -13.06 -9.12
N VAL A 75 34.67 -12.20 -8.17
CA VAL A 75 36.04 -11.70 -7.99
C VAL A 75 36.91 -12.74 -7.28
N TYR A 76 36.37 -13.38 -6.24
CA TYR A 76 37.15 -14.25 -5.35
C TYR A 76 36.90 -15.76 -5.55
N GLU A 77 36.10 -16.16 -6.53
CA GLU A 77 35.67 -17.55 -6.75
C GLU A 77 36.82 -18.55 -6.71
N LYS A 78 37.94 -18.24 -7.38
CA LYS A 78 39.12 -19.09 -7.45
C LYS A 78 39.88 -19.21 -6.12
N ASP A 79 39.70 -18.25 -5.23
CA ASP A 79 40.33 -18.19 -3.91
C ASP A 79 39.45 -18.77 -2.80
N ILE A 80 38.20 -19.13 -3.10
CA ILE A 80 37.29 -19.78 -2.15
C ILE A 80 37.75 -21.23 -1.92
N GLN A 81 37.93 -21.58 -0.65
CA GLN A 81 38.33 -22.93 -0.26
C GLN A 81 37.21 -23.94 -0.55
N ASN A 82 37.57 -25.19 -0.87
CA ASN A 82 36.59 -26.23 -1.16
C ASN A 82 35.59 -26.45 0.00
N VAL A 83 36.04 -26.32 1.26
CA VAL A 83 35.18 -26.43 2.45
C VAL A 83 34.13 -25.33 2.55
N ASP A 84 34.39 -24.19 1.90
CA ASP A 84 33.56 -22.98 1.95
C ASP A 84 32.59 -22.88 0.78
N LYS A 85 32.78 -23.67 -0.29
CA LYS A 85 31.90 -23.70 -1.47
C LYS A 85 30.44 -23.99 -1.09
N GLY A 86 30.22 -24.90 -0.14
CA GLY A 86 28.88 -25.25 0.33
C GLY A 86 28.09 -24.06 0.91
N VAL A 87 28.78 -23.09 1.54
CA VAL A 87 28.13 -21.87 2.08
C VAL A 87 27.60 -21.00 0.94
N TRP A 88 28.38 -20.85 -0.14
CA TRP A 88 27.98 -20.06 -1.30
C TRP A 88 26.89 -20.75 -2.12
N GLU A 89 26.96 -22.07 -2.27
CA GLU A 89 25.90 -22.87 -2.89
C GLU A 89 24.58 -22.73 -2.10
N GLU A 90 24.62 -22.85 -0.77
CA GLU A 90 23.46 -22.62 0.09
C GLU A 90 22.89 -21.21 -0.11
N TYR A 91 23.75 -20.20 -0.16
CA TYR A 91 23.34 -18.82 -0.37
C TYR A 91 22.64 -18.62 -1.71
N PHE A 92 23.21 -19.09 -2.82
CA PHE A 92 22.59 -18.95 -4.14
C PHE A 92 21.30 -19.77 -4.27
N ASN A 93 21.24 -20.96 -3.68
CA ASN A 93 20.00 -21.74 -3.60
C ASN A 93 18.93 -20.99 -2.80
N THR A 94 19.28 -20.40 -1.66
CA THR A 94 18.36 -19.60 -0.84
C THR A 94 17.86 -18.38 -1.61
N LEU A 95 18.73 -17.71 -2.38
CA LEU A 95 18.35 -16.58 -3.24
C LEU A 95 17.37 -16.99 -4.35
N LYS A 96 17.44 -18.22 -4.87
CA LYS A 96 16.50 -18.73 -5.86
C LYS A 96 15.10 -18.91 -5.28
N TYR A 97 14.99 -19.45 -4.07
CA TYR A 97 13.69 -19.52 -3.38
C TYR A 97 13.17 -18.13 -3.05
N TYR A 98 14.06 -17.23 -2.61
CA TYR A 98 13.72 -15.84 -2.34
C TYR A 98 13.16 -15.12 -3.56
N SER A 99 13.76 -15.25 -4.74
CA SER A 99 13.24 -14.59 -5.94
C SER A 99 11.83 -15.08 -6.31
N PHE A 100 11.54 -16.36 -6.12
CA PHE A 100 10.18 -16.90 -6.29
C PHE A 100 9.20 -16.31 -5.26
N ARG A 101 9.61 -16.21 -3.99
CA ARG A 101 8.79 -15.59 -2.94
C ARG A 101 8.49 -14.11 -3.24
N VAL A 102 9.49 -13.35 -3.68
CA VAL A 102 9.32 -11.94 -4.09
C VAL A 102 8.34 -11.81 -5.26
N ALA A 103 8.43 -12.69 -6.26
CA ALA A 103 7.48 -12.68 -7.38
C ALA A 103 6.04 -12.89 -6.91
N ASN A 104 5.78 -13.89 -6.07
CA ASN A 104 4.46 -14.14 -5.49
C ASN A 104 3.96 -12.95 -4.66
N PHE A 105 4.84 -12.36 -3.86
CA PHE A 105 4.50 -11.18 -3.05
C PHE A 105 4.11 -9.98 -3.93
N CYS A 106 4.83 -9.76 -5.03
CA CYS A 106 4.49 -8.73 -6.02
C CYS A 106 3.13 -8.98 -6.67
N ASP A 107 2.75 -10.24 -6.92
CA ASP A 107 1.44 -10.57 -7.46
C ASP A 107 0.30 -10.35 -6.45
N ILE A 108 0.55 -10.66 -5.16
CA ILE A 108 -0.36 -10.26 -4.07
C ILE A 108 -0.54 -8.75 -4.05
N ARG A 109 0.54 -7.96 -4.09
CA ARG A 109 0.44 -6.49 -4.14
C ARG A 109 -0.43 -6.00 -5.31
N LYS A 110 -0.29 -6.60 -6.50
CA LYS A 110 -1.13 -6.26 -7.65
C LYS A 110 -2.60 -6.59 -7.40
N LYS A 111 -2.91 -7.76 -6.83
CA LYS A 111 -4.27 -8.17 -6.47
C LYS A 111 -4.96 -7.15 -5.57
N TYR A 112 -4.24 -6.61 -4.57
CA TYR A 112 -4.77 -5.66 -3.59
C TYR A 112 -4.60 -4.18 -3.95
N LYS A 113 -4.13 -3.85 -5.18
CA LYS A 113 -3.87 -2.46 -5.60
C LYS A 113 -5.08 -1.53 -5.48
N HIS A 114 -6.27 -2.06 -5.75
CA HIS A 114 -7.54 -1.33 -5.71
C HIS A 114 -8.49 -1.92 -4.68
N TYR A 115 -7.93 -2.51 -3.62
CA TYR A 115 -8.72 -3.09 -2.53
C TYR A 115 -9.69 -2.06 -1.95
N GLN A 116 -10.92 -2.50 -1.71
CA GLN A 116 -11.96 -1.71 -1.05
C GLN A 116 -12.47 -2.49 0.16
N PRO A 117 -12.36 -1.92 1.38
CA PRO A 117 -12.93 -2.53 2.58
C PRO A 117 -14.43 -2.76 2.44
N LYS A 118 -14.94 -3.86 3.03
CA LYS A 118 -16.37 -4.20 2.94
C LYS A 118 -17.30 -3.17 3.57
N ASN A 119 -16.85 -2.52 4.65
CA ASN A 119 -17.58 -1.48 5.36
C ASN A 119 -17.71 -0.16 4.56
N LYS A 120 -16.98 0.00 3.44
CA LYS A 120 -16.99 1.23 2.62
C LYS A 120 -18.39 1.71 2.28
N GLY A 121 -19.24 0.83 1.74
CA GLY A 121 -20.58 1.21 1.29
C GLY A 121 -21.49 1.68 2.43
N GLU A 122 -21.36 1.07 3.61
CA GLU A 122 -22.10 1.47 4.80
C GLU A 122 -21.66 2.84 5.30
N LEU A 123 -20.34 3.08 5.38
CA LEU A 123 -19.77 4.36 5.80
C LEU A 123 -20.16 5.49 4.85
N GLU A 124 -20.05 5.30 3.53
CA GLU A 124 -20.49 6.29 2.55
C GLU A 124 -21.99 6.61 2.70
N ALA A 125 -22.83 5.61 2.96
CA ALA A 125 -24.25 5.81 3.19
C ALA A 125 -24.52 6.60 4.48
N LYS A 126 -23.77 6.35 5.56
CA LYS A 126 -23.83 7.14 6.80
C LYS A 126 -23.43 8.60 6.54
N VAL A 127 -22.32 8.84 5.83
CA VAL A 127 -21.89 10.20 5.47
C VAL A 127 -22.94 10.94 4.65
N ARG A 128 -23.53 10.29 3.62
CA ARG A 128 -24.59 10.90 2.80
C ARG A 128 -25.78 11.35 3.63
N LYS A 129 -26.17 10.57 4.65
CA LYS A 129 -27.26 10.95 5.57
C LYS A 129 -26.90 12.17 6.42
N LEU A 130 -25.67 12.22 6.95
CA LEU A 130 -25.18 13.36 7.74
C LEU A 130 -25.12 14.64 6.91
N LEU A 131 -24.57 14.57 5.69
CA LEU A 131 -24.53 15.72 4.77
C LEU A 131 -25.93 16.20 4.40
N LEU A 132 -26.86 15.29 4.09
CA LEU A 132 -28.23 15.66 3.75
C LEU A 132 -28.92 16.38 4.91
N ALA A 133 -28.67 15.97 6.15
CA ALA A 133 -29.17 16.66 7.35
C ALA A 133 -28.60 18.09 7.49
N LYS A 134 -27.38 18.33 6.99
CA LYS A 134 -26.76 19.67 6.89
C LYS A 134 -27.16 20.46 5.63
N ASN A 135 -28.07 19.95 4.77
CA ASN A 135 -28.39 20.49 3.44
C ASN A 135 -27.23 20.48 2.42
N PHE A 136 -26.31 19.54 2.55
CA PHE A 136 -25.22 19.31 1.61
C PHE A 136 -25.43 18.03 0.79
N VAL A 137 -24.80 17.97 -0.39
CA VAL A 137 -24.71 16.78 -1.24
C VAL A 137 -23.26 16.59 -1.69
N PRO A 138 -22.75 15.34 -1.77
CA PRO A 138 -21.40 15.09 -2.30
C PRO A 138 -21.22 15.64 -3.72
N ASP A 139 -20.08 16.29 -3.95
CA ASP A 139 -19.64 16.82 -5.25
C ASP A 139 -18.36 16.15 -5.77
N SER A 140 -17.83 15.16 -5.03
CA SER A 140 -16.67 14.35 -5.41
C SER A 140 -16.83 12.88 -5.06
N TYR A 141 -15.82 12.08 -5.42
CA TYR A 141 -15.65 10.74 -4.86
C TYR A 141 -15.29 10.81 -3.37
N PHE A 142 -15.69 9.77 -2.64
CA PHE A 142 -15.26 9.57 -1.26
C PHE A 142 -13.78 9.17 -1.22
N GLU A 143 -13.06 9.81 -0.32
CA GLU A 143 -11.68 9.49 0.03
C GLU A 143 -11.62 9.00 1.47
N GLY A 144 -10.59 8.21 1.78
CA GLY A 144 -10.47 7.60 3.09
C GLY A 144 -9.78 6.26 3.02
N ASP A 145 -9.33 5.81 4.19
CA ASP A 145 -8.88 4.43 4.38
C ASP A 145 -9.99 3.51 4.92
N TYR A 146 -11.16 4.10 5.24
CA TYR A 146 -12.37 3.44 5.75
C TYR A 146 -12.13 2.64 7.04
N ALA A 147 -11.04 2.92 7.75
CA ALA A 147 -10.68 2.31 9.02
C ALA A 147 -10.47 3.37 10.10
N THR A 148 -9.85 4.49 9.75
CA THR A 148 -9.54 5.61 10.63
C THR A 148 -10.21 6.90 10.21
N TRP A 149 -10.49 7.08 8.91
CA TRP A 149 -11.21 8.26 8.42
C TRP A 149 -11.91 8.02 7.07
N ILE A 150 -12.89 8.88 6.80
CA ILE A 150 -13.57 9.05 5.51
C ILE A 150 -13.88 10.54 5.30
N GLY A 151 -13.73 11.02 4.07
CA GLY A 151 -14.05 12.39 3.71
C GLY A 151 -14.53 12.53 2.27
N VAL A 152 -15.15 13.67 1.97
CA VAL A 152 -15.69 13.98 0.67
C VAL A 152 -15.86 15.49 0.50
N TYR A 153 -15.63 16.00 -0.70
CA TYR A 153 -16.08 17.35 -1.03
C TYR A 153 -17.59 17.34 -1.22
N ALA A 154 -18.28 18.26 -0.56
CA ALA A 154 -19.72 18.41 -0.67
C ALA A 154 -20.08 19.88 -0.87
N ARG A 155 -21.18 20.11 -1.58
CA ARG A 155 -21.72 21.45 -1.84
C ARG A 155 -23.12 21.60 -1.22
N PRO A 156 -23.57 22.84 -0.95
CA PRO A 156 -24.96 23.04 -0.57
C PRO A 156 -25.91 22.53 -1.66
N LYS A 157 -27.01 21.91 -1.25
CA LYS A 157 -27.96 21.23 -2.15
C LYS A 157 -28.60 22.16 -3.18
N ASP A 158 -28.72 23.45 -2.87
CA ASP A 158 -29.29 24.49 -3.74
C ASP A 158 -28.26 25.11 -4.71
N LYS A 159 -26.98 24.73 -4.62
CA LYS A 159 -25.90 25.21 -5.50
C LYS A 159 -25.64 24.22 -6.63
N PRO A 160 -25.17 24.67 -7.81
CA PRO A 160 -24.78 23.78 -8.88
C PRO A 160 -23.46 23.07 -8.54
N THR A 161 -23.21 21.91 -9.16
CA THR A 161 -21.88 21.30 -9.16
C THR A 161 -20.87 22.18 -9.89
N TYR A 162 -19.59 22.14 -9.48
CA TYR A 162 -18.50 22.70 -10.28
C TYR A 162 -18.18 21.84 -11.51
N LEU A 163 -18.53 20.55 -11.45
CA LEU A 163 -18.32 19.58 -12.51
C LEU A 163 -19.16 19.90 -13.76
N ASP A 164 -19.11 19.01 -14.75
CA ASP A 164 -20.02 19.14 -15.88
C ASP A 164 -21.45 18.84 -15.46
N ALA A 165 -22.37 19.69 -15.90
CA ALA A 165 -23.78 19.53 -15.60
C ALA A 165 -24.29 18.20 -16.14
N ASN A 166 -24.93 17.41 -15.29
CA ASN A 166 -25.47 16.11 -15.68
C ASN A 166 -26.76 16.24 -16.49
N ASN A 167 -27.43 17.40 -16.41
CA ASN A 167 -28.68 17.68 -17.09
C ASN A 167 -28.85 19.19 -17.38
N HIS A 168 -29.91 19.52 -18.12
CA HIS A 168 -30.19 20.90 -18.52
C HIS A 168 -30.51 21.82 -17.34
N GLU A 169 -31.18 21.32 -16.30
CA GLU A 169 -31.49 22.13 -15.11
C GLU A 169 -30.23 22.55 -14.36
N GLU A 170 -29.29 21.62 -14.19
CA GLU A 170 -28.00 21.87 -13.56
C GLU A 170 -27.15 22.83 -14.42
N TYR A 171 -27.21 22.72 -15.75
CA TYR A 171 -26.55 23.66 -16.66
C TYR A 171 -27.09 25.09 -16.50
N LEU A 172 -28.42 25.25 -16.43
CA LEU A 172 -29.05 26.55 -16.18
C LEU A 172 -28.67 27.10 -14.80
N LEU A 173 -28.61 26.24 -13.78
CA LEU A 173 -28.21 26.61 -12.44
C LEU A 173 -26.74 27.06 -12.41
N GLN A 174 -25.84 26.36 -13.10
CA GLN A 174 -24.44 26.78 -13.28
C GLN A 174 -24.39 28.16 -13.92
N GLY A 175 -25.11 28.39 -15.03
CA GLY A 175 -25.18 29.68 -15.69
C GLY A 175 -25.65 30.82 -14.77
N LYS A 176 -26.64 30.56 -13.91
CA LYS A 176 -27.16 31.53 -12.92
C LYS A 176 -26.10 31.97 -11.91
N TYR A 177 -25.26 31.05 -11.44
CA TYR A 177 -24.26 31.33 -10.42
C TYR A 177 -22.89 31.71 -11.00
N SER A 178 -22.68 31.56 -12.31
CA SER A 178 -21.43 31.94 -12.98
C SER A 178 -21.08 33.41 -12.79
N GLN A 179 -19.79 33.69 -12.57
CA GLN A 179 -19.26 35.04 -12.49
C GLN A 179 -18.28 35.25 -13.64
N ASN A 180 -18.48 36.30 -14.45
CA ASN A 180 -17.64 36.62 -15.62
C ASN A 180 -17.46 35.44 -16.60
N GLY A 181 -18.47 34.58 -16.74
CA GLY A 181 -18.43 33.40 -17.59
C GLY A 181 -17.76 32.16 -16.99
N PHE A 182 -17.31 32.22 -15.73
CA PHE A 182 -16.70 31.10 -15.02
C PHE A 182 -17.67 30.42 -14.05
N LYS A 183 -17.73 29.08 -14.11
CA LYS A 183 -18.40 28.24 -13.10
C LYS A 183 -17.80 28.53 -11.72
N GLN A 184 -18.64 28.52 -10.69
CA GLN A 184 -18.22 28.73 -9.31
C GLN A 184 -18.12 27.39 -8.60
N ASP A 185 -17.11 27.23 -7.75
CA ASP A 185 -16.97 26.08 -6.86
C ASP A 185 -17.57 26.42 -5.50
N PHE A 186 -18.59 25.64 -5.11
CA PHE A 186 -19.27 25.76 -3.83
C PHE A 186 -18.94 24.59 -2.91
N SER A 187 -17.97 23.76 -3.30
CA SER A 187 -17.60 22.57 -2.57
C SER A 187 -16.73 22.91 -1.37
N GLU A 188 -17.03 22.26 -0.25
CA GLU A 188 -16.25 22.31 0.98
C GLU A 188 -15.87 20.88 1.38
N TRP A 189 -14.73 20.73 2.03
CA TRP A 189 -14.25 19.43 2.51
C TRP A 189 -14.95 19.05 3.80
N PHE A 190 -15.52 17.84 3.83
CA PHE A 190 -16.06 17.24 5.05
C PHE A 190 -15.29 15.95 5.36
N GLU A 191 -14.94 15.77 6.63
CA GLU A 191 -14.17 14.62 7.10
C GLU A 191 -14.71 14.12 8.43
N TRP A 192 -14.70 12.80 8.59
CA TRP A 192 -15.10 12.11 9.80
C TRP A 192 -14.02 11.10 10.20
N GLU A 193 -13.72 11.07 11.49
CA GLU A 193 -12.96 9.99 12.09
C GLU A 193 -13.84 8.74 12.18
N ILE A 194 -13.20 7.57 12.06
CA ILE A 194 -13.85 6.27 12.18
C ILE A 194 -13.30 5.56 13.40
N ALA A 195 -14.19 5.11 14.28
CA ALA A 195 -13.88 4.19 15.36
C ALA A 195 -14.92 3.09 15.43
N ASN A 196 -14.49 1.83 15.49
CA ASN A 196 -15.38 0.66 15.56
C ASN A 196 -16.46 0.65 14.45
N ASN A 197 -16.10 1.01 13.21
CA ASN A 197 -17.01 1.15 12.06
C ASN A 197 -18.13 2.20 12.22
N GLU A 198 -17.97 3.13 13.16
CA GLU A 198 -18.85 4.27 13.36
C GLU A 198 -18.15 5.59 13.05
N LEU A 199 -18.91 6.53 12.48
CA LEU A 199 -18.45 7.89 12.24
C LEU A 199 -18.51 8.67 13.54
N LEU A 200 -17.40 9.26 13.94
CA LEU A 200 -17.35 10.18 15.06
C LEU A 200 -17.68 11.59 14.55
N GLU A 201 -18.47 12.34 15.30
CA GLU A 201 -18.66 13.77 15.02
C GLU A 201 -17.33 14.50 15.20
N THR A 202 -16.83 15.07 14.11
CA THR A 202 -15.78 16.08 14.17
C THR A 202 -16.37 17.31 14.85
N LYS A 203 -15.77 17.72 15.98
CA LYS A 203 -16.16 18.94 16.70
C LYS A 203 -15.89 20.13 15.78
N ASP A 204 -16.95 20.79 15.34
CA ASP A 204 -16.92 22.12 14.73
C ASP A 204 -16.23 23.13 15.67
#